data_AF-A0AA35U7B2-F1
#
_entry.id   AF-A0AA35U7B2-F1
#
_cell.length_a   1.000
_cell.length_b   1.000
_cell.length_c   1.000
_cell.angle_alpha   90.00
_cell.angle_beta   90.00
_cell.angle_gamma   90.00
#
_symmetry.space_group_name_H-M   'P 1'
#
loop_
_entity.id
_entity.type
_entity.pdbx_description
1 polymer ?
#
loop_
_entity_poly.entity_id
_entity_poly.type
_entity_poly.pdbx_seq_one_letter_code
_entity_poly.pdbx_strand_id
1 'polypeptide(L)' 'MSLFRNTRNAKHRFTVPKDARPYKKGWLCKCPAHEDTNPSFIINVKQDGSHYGHCLAGCTWDDLKPYAERYYD' A
#
# COMPACT_ATOMS: atom_id res chain seq x y z
N MET A 1 12.79 21.66 27.37
CA MET A 1 13.45 20.59 26.60
C MET A 1 12.44 19.97 25.63
N SER A 2 12.38 20.44 24.38
CA SER A 2 11.57 19.81 23.33
C SER A 2 12.36 18.69 22.68
N LEU A 3 11.98 17.45 22.96
CA LEU A 3 12.46 16.27 22.23
C LEU A 3 11.77 16.22 20.87
N PHE A 4 12.30 16.97 19.90
CA PHE A 4 12.02 16.72 18.49
C PHE A 4 12.58 15.34 18.13
N ARG A 5 11.75 14.30 18.18
CA ARG A 5 12.12 12.99 17.64
C ARG A 5 12.05 13.05 16.12
N ASN A 6 13.16 13.49 15.55
CA ASN A 6 13.52 13.31 14.15
C ASN A 6 13.93 11.84 13.94
N THR A 7 12.97 10.99 13.59
CA THR A 7 13.28 9.65 13.07
C THR A 7 12.85 9.58 11.62
N ARG A 8 13.80 9.94 10.75
CA ARG A 8 14.02 9.42 9.40
C ARG A 8 13.28 8.09 9.17
N ASN A 9 12.13 8.11 8.50
CA ASN A 9 11.50 6.89 8.00
C ASN A 9 11.20 7.02 6.50
N ALA A 10 12.21 7.47 5.75
CA ALA A 10 12.22 7.52 4.29
C ALA A 10 12.70 6.18 3.69
N LYS A 11 12.24 5.04 4.23
CA LYS A 11 12.83 3.73 3.94
C LYS A 11 11.94 2.74 3.17
N HIS A 12 10.79 3.17 2.65
CA HIS A 12 9.97 2.27 1.85
C HIS A 12 9.57 3.01 0.59
N ARG A 13 10.32 2.78 -0.49
CA ARG A 13 9.94 3.29 -1.80
C ARG A 13 8.75 2.47 -2.27
N PHE A 14 7.53 3.00 -2.08
CA PHE A 14 6.33 2.35 -2.60
C PHE A 14 6.43 2.24 -4.11
N THR A 15 6.55 1.02 -4.61
CA THR A 15 6.47 0.75 -6.04
C THR A 15 5.04 0.38 -6.38
N VAL A 16 4.41 1.20 -7.22
CA VAL A 16 3.07 0.96 -7.74
C VAL A 16 3.08 -0.34 -8.55
N PRO A 17 2.17 -1.30 -8.29
CA PRO A 17 2.09 -2.52 -9.08
C PRO A 17 1.93 -2.21 -10.58
N LYS A 18 2.57 -3.00 -11.43
CA LYS A 18 2.61 -2.75 -12.90
C LYS A 18 1.23 -2.72 -13.56
N ASP A 19 0.26 -3.40 -12.98
CA ASP A 19 -1.12 -3.52 -13.43
C ASP A 19 -2.06 -2.56 -12.68
N ALA A 20 -1.52 -1.72 -11.80
CA ALA A 20 -2.29 -0.73 -11.08
C ALA A 20 -2.69 0.41 -12.01
N ARG A 21 -3.93 0.88 -11.83
CA ARG A 21 -4.46 2.07 -12.51
C ARG A 21 -4.78 3.18 -11.51
N PRO A 22 -4.73 4.46 -11.93
CA PRO A 22 -5.14 5.56 -11.07
C PRO A 22 -6.58 5.38 -10.57
N TYR A 23 -6.79 5.58 -9.27
CA TYR A 23 -8.11 5.51 -8.65
C TYR A 23 -8.24 6.52 -7.52
N LYS A 24 -9.07 7.54 -7.72
CA LYS A 24 -9.27 8.65 -6.77
C LYS A 24 -7.93 9.31 -6.38
N LYS A 25 -7.47 9.13 -5.14
CA LYS A 25 -6.22 9.68 -4.59
C LYS A 25 -5.10 8.64 -4.51
N GLY A 26 -5.28 7.49 -5.14
CA GLY A 26 -4.38 6.36 -5.07
C GLY A 26 -4.44 5.49 -6.31
N TRP A 27 -4.30 4.19 -6.09
CA TRP A 27 -4.14 3.18 -7.12
C TRP A 27 -5.11 2.03 -6.87
N LEU A 28 -5.65 1.46 -7.94
CA LEU A 28 -6.44 0.25 -7.90
C LEU A 28 -5.69 -0.84 -8.67
N CYS A 29 -5.46 -1.98 -8.02
CA CYS A 29 -4.73 -3.12 -8.56
C CYS A 29 -5.37 -4.43 -8.12
N LYS A 30 -4.85 -5.55 -8.63
CA LYS A 30 -5.27 -6.87 -8.18
C LYS A 30 -4.80 -7.12 -6.75
N CYS A 31 -5.69 -7.64 -5.93
CA CYS A 31 -5.34 -8.10 -4.60
C CYS A 31 -4.40 -9.30 -4.71
N PRO A 32 -3.25 -9.29 -4.01
CA PRO A 32 -2.36 -10.44 -3.99
C PRO A 32 -2.73 -11.47 -2.92
N ALA A 33 -3.58 -11.10 -1.95
CA ALA A 33 -4.01 -11.96 -0.85
C ALA A 33 -5.05 -13.01 -1.28
N HIS A 34 -5.71 -12.82 -2.42
CA HIS A 34 -6.62 -13.78 -3.01
C HIS A 34 -6.40 -13.86 -4.52
N GLU A 35 -6.95 -14.89 -5.16
CA GLU A 35 -6.94 -14.99 -6.61
C GLU A 35 -7.87 -13.92 -7.22
N ASP A 36 -7.30 -12.75 -7.51
CA ASP A 36 -8.06 -11.61 -7.97
C ASP A 36 -8.06 -11.51 -9.50
N THR A 37 -9.23 -11.74 -10.10
CA THR A 37 -9.43 -11.55 -11.54
C THR A 37 -9.74 -10.10 -11.90
N ASN A 38 -10.41 -9.38 -10.99
CA ASN A 38 -10.83 -7.99 -11.15
C ASN A 38 -10.19 -7.09 -10.09
N PRO A 39 -9.53 -5.97 -10.46
CA PRO A 39 -8.83 -5.13 -9.50
C PRO A 39 -9.70 -4.73 -8.29
N SER A 40 -9.41 -5.32 -7.12
CA SER A 40 -10.17 -5.11 -5.89
C SER A 40 -9.36 -4.44 -4.78
N PHE A 41 -8.06 -4.27 -4.96
CA PHE A 41 -7.17 -3.70 -3.95
C PHE A 41 -6.88 -2.22 -4.22
N ILE A 42 -7.32 -1.37 -3.30
CA ILE A 42 -7.09 0.08 -3.35
C ILE A 42 -5.91 0.40 -2.44
N ILE A 43 -4.92 1.14 -2.97
CA ILE A 43 -3.75 1.61 -2.23
C ILE A 43 -3.69 3.13 -2.31
N ASN A 44 -3.55 3.80 -1.17
CA ASN A 44 -3.35 5.24 -1.10
C ASN A 44 -2.02 5.55 -0.43
N VAL A 45 -1.32 6.55 -0.96
CA VAL A 45 -0.06 7.06 -0.39
C VAL A 45 -0.35 8.40 0.26
N LYS A 46 0.03 8.55 1.52
CA LYS A 46 -0.06 9.80 2.27
C LYS A 46 1.17 10.66 1.99
N GLN A 47 1.05 11.95 2.31
CA GLN A 47 2.12 12.93 2.08
C GLN A 47 3.39 12.65 2.90
N ASP A 48 3.28 11.93 4.01
CA ASP A 48 4.39 11.49 4.85
C ASP A 48 5.11 10.25 4.31
N GLY A 49 4.67 9.70 3.18
CA GLY A 49 5.19 8.46 2.60
C GLY A 49 4.60 7.18 3.21
N SER A 50 3.75 7.29 4.25
CA SER A 50 2.98 6.15 4.73
C SER A 50 1.90 5.78 3.72
N HIS A 51 1.51 4.52 3.69
CA HIS A 51 0.47 4.03 2.80
C HIS A 51 -0.60 3.32 3.61
N TYR A 52 -1.79 3.25 3.04
CA TYR A 52 -2.88 2.43 3.56
C TYR A 52 -3.64 1.84 2.39
N GLY A 53 -4.17 0.64 2.57
CA GLY A 53 -4.94 -0.02 1.54
C GLY A 53 -6.08 -0.84 2.13
N HIS A 54 -7.04 -1.13 1.27
CA HIS A 54 -8.17 -1.98 1.59
C HIS A 54 -8.55 -2.79 0.36
N CYS A 55 -8.80 -4.08 0.56
CA CYS A 55 -9.35 -4.96 -0.45
C CYS A 55 -10.87 -4.98 -0.34
N LEU A 56 -11.56 -4.66 -1.43
CA LEU A 56 -13.01 -4.65 -1.50
C LEU A 56 -13.65 -6.04 -1.34
N ALA A 57 -12.87 -7.11 -1.51
CA ALA A 57 -13.32 -8.49 -1.31
C ALA A 57 -13.28 -8.94 0.16
N GLY A 58 -12.73 -8.12 1.07
CA GLY A 58 -12.71 -8.40 2.50
C GLY A 58 -11.40 -9.00 3.04
N CYS A 59 -10.31 -9.03 2.26
CA CYS A 59 -9.00 -9.42 2.79
C CYS A 59 -8.56 -8.48 3.91
N THR A 60 -7.91 -9.04 4.92
CA THR A 60 -7.38 -8.27 6.04
C THR A 60 -6.04 -7.63 5.67
N TRP A 61 -5.62 -6.62 6.45
CA TRP A 61 -4.31 -6.01 6.25
C TRP A 61 -3.16 -7.00 6.48
N ASP A 62 -3.33 -7.97 7.39
CA ASP A 62 -2.32 -9.01 7.63
C ASP A 62 -2.15 -9.95 6.44
N ASP A 63 -3.22 -10.25 5.69
CA ASP A 63 -3.14 -11.03 4.45
C ASP A 63 -2.37 -10.29 3.35
N LEU A 64 -2.44 -8.96 3.37
CA LEU A 64 -1.80 -8.07 2.40
C LEU A 64 -0.35 -7.76 2.75
N LYS A 65 -0.02 -7.70 4.05
CA LYS A 65 1.30 -7.35 4.59
C LYS A 65 2.48 -8.10 3.95
N PRO A 66 2.47 -9.45 3.80
CA PRO A 66 3.59 -10.17 3.20
C PRO A 66 3.80 -9.83 1.71
N TYR A 67 2.77 -9.33 1.03
CA TYR A 67 2.89 -8.84 -0.35
C TYR A 67 3.29 -7.38 -0.41
N ALA A 68 2.78 -6.58 0.52
CA ALA A 68 3.18 -5.20 0.68
C ALA A 68 4.71 -5.15 0.84
N GLU A 69 5.28 -5.94 1.75
CA GLU A 69 6.74 -6.06 1.98
C GLU A 69 7.55 -6.47 0.73
N ARG A 70 6.96 -7.12 -0.28
CA ARG A 70 7.63 -7.39 -1.58
C ARG A 70 7.61 -6.21 -2.56
N TYR A 71 6.72 -5.24 -2.37
CA TYR A 71 6.63 -4.02 -3.18
C TYR A 71 7.37 -2.81 -2.57
N TYR A 72 7.97 -2.99 -1.39
CA TYR A 72 8.80 -2.01 -0.71
C TYR A 72 10.25 -2.49 -0.69
N ASP A 73 11.13 -1.75 -1.37
CA ASP A 73 12.59 -1.84 -1.20
C ASP A 73 13.03 -0.87 -0.09
#